data_AF-A0A7X6N2K3-F1
#
_entry.id   AF-A0A7X6N2K3-F1
#
_cell.length_a   1.000
_cell.length_b   1.000
_cell.length_c   1.000
_cell.angle_alpha   90.00
_cell.angle_beta   90.00
_cell.angle_gamma   90.00
#
_symmetry.space_group_name_H-M   'P 1'
#
loop_
_entity.id
_entity.type
_entity.pdbx_description
1 polymer ?
#
loop_
_entity_poly.entity_id
_entity_poly.type
_entity_poly.pdbx_seq_one_letter_code
_entity_poly.pdbx_strand_id
1 'polypeptide(L)' 'MSFLAVVLIILALVIGFVGGFFAARKYMENYLKNNPPISEEMVRSMMISMGQSPSQKRLKQVMASMKNHTK' A
#
# COMPACT_ATOMS: atom_id res chain seq x y z
N MET A 1 -12.63 35.96 -22.00
CA MET A 1 -12.71 34.87 -21.00
C MET A 1 -12.58 35.48 -19.62
N SER A 2 -13.60 35.41 -18.78
CA SER A 2 -13.66 36.10 -17.48
C SER A 2 -12.80 35.36 -16.42
N PHE A 3 -11.99 36.11 -15.65
CA PHE A 3 -11.11 35.64 -14.58
C PHE A 3 -11.78 34.66 -13.59
N LEU A 4 -13.08 34.82 -13.35
CA LEU A 4 -13.94 33.91 -12.57
C LEU A 4 -13.88 32.45 -13.05
N ALA A 5 -13.86 32.21 -14.36
CA ALA A 5 -13.80 30.86 -14.92
C ALA A 5 -12.47 30.19 -14.58
N VAL A 6 -11.36 30.93 -14.62
CA VAL A 6 -10.02 30.41 -14.32
C VAL A 6 -9.93 29.98 -12.86
N VAL A 7 -10.44 30.80 -11.93
CA VAL A 7 -10.43 30.48 -10.49
C VAL A 7 -11.27 29.25 -10.18
N LEU A 8 -12.45 29.12 -10.79
CA LEU A 8 -13.32 27.94 -10.59
C LEU A 8 -12.69 26.65 -11.13
N ILE A 9 -12.01 26.71 -12.28
CA ILE A 9 -11.30 25.55 -12.84
C ILE A 9 -10.17 25.10 -11.93
N ILE A 10 -9.39 26.04 -11.39
CA ILE A 10 -8.30 25.72 -10.45
C ILE A 10 -8.87 25.09 -9.18
N LEU A 11 -9.94 25.65 -8.62
CA LEU A 11 -10.59 25.11 -7.43
C LEU A 11 -11.10 23.68 -7.66
N ALA A 12 -11.74 23.43 -8.81
CA ALA A 12 -12.22 22.10 -9.18
C ALA A 12 -11.07 21.08 -9.36
N LEU A 13 -9.94 21.50 -9.93
CA LEU A 13 -8.75 20.66 -10.04
C LEU A 13 -8.15 20.32 -8.67
N VAL A 14 -8.07 21.29 -7.76
CA VAL A 14 -7.56 21.06 -6.40
C VAL A 14 -8.47 20.09 -5.64
N ILE A 15 -9.78 20.30 -5.69
CA ILE A 15 -10.76 19.42 -5.03
C ILE A 15 -10.73 18.02 -5.64
N GLY A 16 -10.69 17.91 -6.97
CA GLY A 16 -10.61 16.64 -7.67
C GLY A 16 -9.31 15.89 -7.35
N PHE A 17 -8.18 16.59 -7.24
CA PHE A 17 -6.90 15.99 -6.91
C PHE A 17 -6.87 15.50 -5.46
N VAL A 18 -7.29 16.32 -4.50
CA VAL A 18 -7.32 15.93 -3.08
C VAL A 18 -8.33 14.80 -2.86
N GLY A 19 -9.53 14.93 -3.41
CA GLY A 19 -10.56 13.89 -3.33
C GLY A 19 -10.12 12.57 -3.97
N GLY A 20 -9.56 12.64 -5.18
CA GLY A 20 -9.04 11.49 -5.90
C GLY A 20 -7.87 10.81 -5.17
N PHE A 21 -6.93 11.59 -4.63
CA PHE A 21 -5.79 11.07 -3.87
C PHE A 21 -6.24 10.32 -2.60
N PHE A 22 -7.14 10.91 -1.82
CA PHE A 22 -7.65 10.26 -0.61
C PHE A 22 -8.49 9.03 -0.92
N ALA A 23 -9.33 9.09 -1.96
CA ALA A 23 -10.13 7.94 -2.40
C ALA A 23 -9.24 6.78 -2.88
N ALA A 24 -8.25 7.06 -3.73
CA ALA A 24 -7.29 6.07 -4.21
C ALA A 24 -6.47 5.48 -3.05
N ARG A 25 -6.03 6.31 -2.09
CA ARG A 25 -5.32 5.84 -0.89
C ARG A 25 -6.17 4.88 -0.07
N LYS A 26 -7.43 5.23 0.19
CA LYS A 26 -8.36 4.38 0.95
C LYS A 26 -8.70 3.09 0.21
N TYR A 27 -8.87 3.16 -1.10
CA TYR A 27 -9.07 1.99 -1.95
C TYR A 27 -7.87 1.03 -1.87
N MET A 28 -6.65 1.56 -1.97
CA MET A 28 -5.42 0.77 -1.90
C MET A 28 -5.24 0.12 -0.52
N GLU A 29 -5.52 0.85 0.55
CA GLU A 29 -5.47 0.31 1.91
C GLU A 29 -6.46 -0.85 2.10
N ASN A 30 -7.70 -0.69 1.62
CA ASN A 30 -8.70 -1.76 1.65
C ASN A 30 -8.27 -2.95 0.77
N TYR A 31 -7.70 -2.70 -0.41
CA TYR A 31 -7.20 -3.75 -1.29
C TYR A 31 -6.11 -4.60 -0.60
N LEU A 32 -5.12 -3.95 0.03
CA LEU A 32 -4.04 -4.62 0.75
C LEU A 32 -4.51 -5.35 2.01
N LYS A 33 -5.59 -4.88 2.68
CA LYS A 33 -6.21 -5.59 3.80
C LYS A 33 -6.93 -6.86 3.35
N ASN A 34 -7.63 -6.79 2.22
CA ASN A 34 -8.40 -7.91 1.69
C ASN A 34 -7.53 -8.96 0.99
N ASN A 35 -6.40 -8.54 0.39
CA ASN A 35 -5.40 -9.41 -0.21
C ASN A 35 -4.00 -9.05 0.35
N PRO A 36 -3.58 -9.65 1.48
CA PRO A 36 -2.35 -9.27 2.15
C PRO A 36 -1.15 -9.42 1.21
N PRO A 37 -0.30 -8.39 1.06
CA PRO A 37 0.80 -8.40 0.09
C PRO A 37 1.90 -9.41 0.42
N ILE A 38 1.90 -10.01 1.61
CA ILE A 38 2.94 -10.92 2.10
C ILE A 38 2.28 -12.21 2.60
N SER A 39 2.49 -13.31 1.85
CA SER A 39 2.06 -14.67 2.21
C SER A 39 3.25 -15.46 2.79
N GLU A 40 2.95 -16.57 3.48
CA GLU A 40 3.97 -17.51 3.96
C GLU A 40 4.89 -17.99 2.82
N GLU A 41 4.31 -18.23 1.65
CA GLU A 41 5.04 -18.69 0.47
C GLU A 41 5.97 -17.62 -0.10
N MET A 42 5.54 -16.35 -0.11
CA MET A 42 6.40 -15.23 -0.52
C MET A 42 7.58 -15.02 0.43
N VAL A 43 7.35 -15.11 1.75
CA VAL A 43 8.46 -14.99 2.71
C VAL A 43 9.38 -16.19 2.62
N ARG A 44 8.85 -17.38 2.38
CA ARG A 44 9.64 -18.59 2.16
C ARG A 44 10.51 -18.48 0.91
N SER A 45 9.96 -18.03 -0.21
CA SER A 45 10.72 -17.84 -1.46
C SER A 45 11.77 -16.74 -1.32
N MET A 46 11.46 -15.66 -0.59
CA MET A 46 12.41 -14.61 -0.23
C MET A 46 13.54 -15.14 0.66
N MET A 47 13.25 -15.98 1.65
CA MET A 47 14.30 -16.61 2.48
C MET A 47 15.21 -17.50 1.63
N ILE A 48 14.63 -18.31 0.74
CA ILE A 48 15.38 -19.19 -0.16
C ILE A 48 16.24 -18.38 -1.13
N SER A 49 15.72 -17.30 -1.70
CA SER A 49 16.48 -16.42 -2.61
C SER A 49 17.65 -15.72 -1.93
N MET A 50 17.57 -15.53 -0.61
CA MET A 50 18.65 -15.00 0.23
C MET A 50 19.60 -16.09 0.76
N GLY A 51 19.44 -17.35 0.36
CA GLY A 51 20.25 -18.47 0.85
C GLY A 51 19.97 -18.86 2.31
N GLN A 52 18.88 -18.35 2.90
CA GLN A 52 18.47 -18.70 4.26
C GLN A 52 17.58 -19.93 4.27
N SER A 53 17.82 -20.84 5.22
CA SER A 53 16.93 -21.98 5.46
C SER A 53 15.57 -21.53 6.00
N PRO A 54 14.45 -21.84 5.31
CA PRO A 54 13.11 -21.43 5.73
C PRO A 54 12.57 -22.33 6.85
N SER A 55 13.12 -22.19 8.05
CA SER A 55 12.58 -22.87 9.24
C SER A 55 11.25 -22.24 9.65
N GLN A 56 10.27 -23.05 10.05
CA GLN A 56 8.92 -22.60 10.42
C GLN A 56 8.92 -21.51 11.51
N LYS A 57 9.88 -21.57 12.45
CA LYS A 57 10.04 -20.56 13.51
C LYS A 57 10.54 -19.23 12.96
N ARG A 58 11.54 -19.25 12.07
CA ARG A 58 12.07 -18.03 11.42
C ARG A 58 11.07 -17.42 10.45
N LEU A 59 10.36 -18.24 9.68
CA LEU A 59 9.27 -17.80 8.81
C LEU A 59 8.23 -16.98 9.59
N LYS A 60 7.73 -17.54 10.71
CA LYS A 60 6.78 -16.83 11.59
C LYS A 60 7.36 -15.55 12.19
N GLN A 61 8.64 -15.56 12.59
CA GLN A 61 9.31 -14.38 13.11
C GLN A 61 9.41 -13.27 12.07
N VAL A 62 9.82 -13.60 10.84
CA VAL A 62 9.95 -12.64 9.74
C VAL A 62 8.58 -12.09 9.34
N MET A 63 7.57 -12.96 9.21
CA MET A 63 6.20 -12.51 8.94
C MET A 63 5.66 -11.57 10.03
N ALA A 64 5.93 -11.87 11.30
CA ALA A 64 5.52 -11.02 12.41
C ALA A 64 6.24 -9.65 12.39
N SER A 65 7.53 -9.62 12.07
CA SER A 65 8.28 -8.38 11.86
C SER A 65 7.70 -7.56 10.71
N MET A 66 7.43 -8.18 9.56
CA MET A 66 6.85 -7.52 8.37
C MET A 66 5.48 -6.92 8.67
N LYS A 67 4.60 -7.66 9.37
CA LYS A 67 3.27 -7.17 9.78
C LYS A 67 3.34 -5.97 10.73
N ASN A 68 4.41 -5.83 11.50
CA ASN A 68 4.61 -4.70 12.41
C ASN A 68 5.12 -3.44 11.71
N HIS A 69 5.66 -3.54 10.48
CA HIS A 69 6.09 -2.38 9.68
C HIS A 69 4.95 -1.69 8.92
N THR A 70 3.74 -2.26 8.90
CA THR A 70 2.54 -1.70 8.25
C THR A 70 1.62 -0.95 9.23
N LYS A 71 2.11 -0.58 10.42
CA LYS A 71 1.38 0.28 11.37
C LYS A 71 1.74 1.75 11.20
#